data_AF-A0A662VR36-F1
#
_entry.id   AF-A0A662VR36-F1
#
_cell.length_a   1.000
_cell.length_b   1.000
_cell.length_c   1.000
_cell.angle_alpha   90.00
_cell.angle_beta   90.00
_cell.angle_gamma   90.00
#
_symmetry.space_group_name_H-M   'P 1'
#
loop_
_entity.id
_entity.type
_entity.pdbx_description
1 polymer ?
#
loop_
_entity_poly.entity_id
_entity_poly.type
_entity_poly.pdbx_seq_one_letter_code
_entity_poly.pdbx_strand_id
1 'polypeptide(L)'
;MLNKLVIPANTKFEEKNIITNGDVIIGPNSKVDYGIVGKTIIVCERSSIGGSIFGEEVRLDPMCSIGGDVVSEGDAVIGEFVSIDGKLTVYGDLEIGRNVRIKKGFEARGLITIQDPLNIIMFIFIYILILLRLGRLEEVSNL
;
A
#
# COMPACT_ATOMS: atom_id res chain seq x y z
N MET A 1 4.35 19.20 3.49
CA MET A 1 2.97 18.68 3.55
C MET A 1 2.21 19.17 2.34
N LEU A 2 1.53 18.26 1.63
CA LEU A 2 0.62 18.61 0.54
C LEU A 2 -0.74 18.97 1.14
N ASN A 3 -1.05 20.26 1.22
CA ASN A 3 -2.28 20.75 1.85
C ASN A 3 -3.42 21.01 0.85
N LYS A 4 -3.29 20.55 -0.40
CA LYS A 4 -4.23 20.79 -1.50
C LYS A 4 -4.24 19.60 -2.46
N LEU A 5 -5.42 19.29 -3.01
CA LEU A 5 -5.56 18.44 -4.18
C LEU A 5 -4.96 19.17 -5.40
N VAL A 6 -4.14 18.45 -6.18
CA VAL A 6 -3.54 18.95 -7.42
C VAL A 6 -3.90 17.98 -8.53
N ILE A 7 -4.49 18.49 -9.62
CA ILE A 7 -4.79 17.74 -10.83
C ILE A 7 -3.88 18.28 -11.94
N PRO A 8 -3.01 17.45 -12.55
CA PRO A 8 -2.13 17.88 -13.63
C PRO A 8 -2.88 18.41 -14.86
N ALA A 9 -2.18 19.23 -15.67
CA ALA A 9 -2.67 19.56 -17.00
C ALA A 9 -2.73 18.29 -17.87
N ASN A 10 -3.75 18.20 -18.73
CA ASN A 10 -4.07 17.05 -19.58
C ASN A 10 -4.65 15.82 -18.87
N THR A 11 -4.95 15.87 -17.57
CA THR A 11 -5.76 14.82 -16.92
C THR A 11 -7.18 14.80 -17.53
N LYS A 12 -7.64 13.63 -17.96
CA LYS A 12 -8.98 13.41 -18.52
C LYS A 12 -9.89 12.74 -17.51
N PHE A 13 -11.15 13.16 -17.50
CA PHE A 13 -12.23 12.52 -16.74
C PHE A 13 -13.17 11.85 -17.75
N GLU A 14 -13.20 10.52 -17.75
CA GLU A 14 -14.12 9.70 -18.53
C GLU A 14 -15.24 9.17 -17.64
N GLU A 15 -16.25 8.50 -18.22
CA GLU A 15 -17.44 8.00 -17.50
C GLU A 15 -17.09 7.16 -16.25
N LYS A 16 -15.97 6.42 -16.30
CA LYS A 16 -15.53 5.50 -15.24
C LYS A 16 -14.09 5.67 -14.79
N ASN A 17 -13.28 6.48 -15.48
CA ASN A 17 -11.83 6.56 -15.24
C ASN A 17 -11.32 8.01 -15.17
N ILE A 18 -10.32 8.25 -14.32
CA ILE A 18 -9.45 9.42 -14.33
C ILE A 18 -8.13 9.01 -14.97
N ILE A 19 -7.76 9.63 -16.08
CA ILE A 19 -6.57 9.27 -16.88
C ILE A 19 -5.56 10.42 -16.82
N THR A 20 -4.32 10.11 -16.45
CA THR A 20 -3.20 11.05 -16.45
C THR A 20 -1.95 10.43 -17.06
N ASN A 21 -1.09 11.25 -17.68
CA ASN A 21 0.17 10.81 -18.29
C ASN A 21 1.36 10.82 -17.31
N GLY A 22 1.10 11.06 -16.02
CA GLY A 22 2.12 11.15 -14.99
C GLY A 22 1.72 10.36 -13.74
N ASP A 23 2.47 10.58 -12.67
CA ASP A 23 2.31 9.81 -11.43
C ASP A 23 1.08 10.26 -10.63
N VAL A 24 0.47 9.30 -9.92
CA VAL A 24 -0.72 9.50 -9.09
C VAL A 24 -0.36 9.15 -7.65
N ILE A 25 -0.63 10.06 -6.71
CA ILE A 25 -0.42 9.84 -5.28
C ILE A 25 -1.74 10.09 -4.55
N ILE A 26 -2.20 9.13 -3.74
CA ILE A 26 -3.55 9.14 -3.14
C ILE A 26 -3.50 8.98 -1.62
N GLY A 27 -4.14 9.91 -0.93
CA GLY A 27 -4.36 10.01 0.53
C GLY A 27 -3.61 11.17 1.17
N PRO A 28 -3.90 11.55 2.43
CA PRO A 28 -4.49 10.73 3.50
C PRO A 28 -6.02 10.59 3.56
N ASN A 29 -6.49 9.55 4.27
CA ASN A 29 -7.87 9.23 4.65
C ASN A 29 -8.88 9.17 3.48
N SER A 30 -8.49 8.50 2.40
CA SER A 30 -9.04 8.67 1.04
C SER A 30 -10.35 7.92 0.71
N LYS A 31 -11.08 8.43 -0.29
CA LYS A 31 -12.03 7.68 -1.14
C LYS A 31 -12.01 8.22 -2.58
N VAL A 32 -11.95 7.38 -3.63
CA VAL A 32 -11.97 7.82 -5.05
C VAL A 32 -12.85 6.90 -5.90
N ASP A 33 -14.05 7.34 -6.28
CA ASP A 33 -15.08 6.48 -6.92
C ASP A 33 -14.95 6.27 -8.45
N TYR A 34 -13.79 6.59 -9.01
CA TYR A 34 -13.45 6.31 -10.42
C TYR A 34 -12.27 5.33 -10.47
N GLY A 35 -12.15 4.60 -11.57
CA GLY A 35 -10.90 3.94 -11.93
C GLY A 35 -9.80 4.96 -12.22
N ILE A 36 -8.55 4.53 -12.12
CA ILE A 36 -7.38 5.41 -12.17
C ILE A 36 -6.38 4.82 -13.16
N VAL A 37 -6.02 5.62 -14.15
CA VAL A 37 -4.98 5.30 -15.14
C VAL A 37 -3.89 6.35 -15.01
N GLY A 38 -2.66 5.90 -14.75
CA GLY A 38 -1.51 6.77 -14.52
C GLY A 38 -0.20 6.05 -14.81
N LYS A 39 0.93 6.74 -14.63
CA LYS A 39 2.25 6.13 -14.78
C LYS A 39 2.61 5.30 -13.54
N THR A 40 3.16 5.93 -12.51
CA THR A 40 3.34 5.30 -11.19
C THR A 40 2.16 5.67 -10.29
N ILE A 41 1.46 4.68 -9.72
CA ILE A 41 0.31 4.89 -8.85
C ILE A 41 0.68 4.47 -7.42
N ILE A 42 0.65 5.42 -6.49
CA ILE A 42 0.97 5.23 -5.08
C ILE A 42 -0.27 5.55 -4.23
N VAL A 43 -0.74 4.60 -3.44
CA VAL A 43 -1.93 4.73 -2.61
C VAL A 43 -1.57 4.50 -1.14
N CYS A 44 -1.77 5.51 -0.28
CA CYS A 44 -1.44 5.46 1.15
C CYS A 44 -2.33 6.37 2.03
N GLU A 45 -2.60 5.90 3.25
CA GLU A 45 -3.49 6.40 4.32
C GLU A 45 -5.02 6.31 4.09
N ARG A 46 -5.66 5.31 4.74
CA ARG A 46 -7.09 4.92 4.92
C ARG A 46 -8.06 4.96 3.72
N SER A 47 -7.55 5.20 2.52
CA SER A 47 -7.93 4.67 1.21
C SER A 47 -9.22 3.81 1.01
N SER A 48 -10.01 4.19 0.01
CA SER A 48 -10.95 3.34 -0.75
C SER A 48 -11.04 3.81 -2.21
N ILE A 49 -11.17 2.91 -3.19
CA ILE A 49 -11.23 3.28 -4.63
C ILE A 49 -12.33 2.47 -5.33
N GLY A 50 -13.27 3.14 -6.02
CA GLY A 50 -14.51 2.57 -6.56
C GLY A 50 -14.42 1.98 -7.96
N GLY A 51 -13.26 2.06 -8.62
CA GLY A 51 -13.01 1.46 -9.93
C GLY A 51 -11.70 0.69 -10.00
N SER A 52 -11.29 0.32 -11.22
CA SER A 52 -10.05 -0.41 -11.48
C SER A 52 -8.82 0.51 -11.52
N ILE A 53 -7.66 -0.01 -11.15
CA ILE A 53 -6.38 0.71 -11.18
C ILE A 53 -5.51 0.12 -12.29
N PHE A 54 -4.95 0.98 -13.15
CA PHE A 54 -4.04 0.60 -14.23
C PHE A 54 -2.82 1.53 -14.22
N GLY A 55 -1.61 0.97 -14.11
CA GLY A 55 -0.39 1.77 -14.21
C GLY A 55 0.82 0.98 -14.69
N GLU A 56 1.92 1.69 -14.95
CA GLU A 56 3.24 1.10 -15.20
C GLU A 56 3.82 0.52 -13.90
N GLU A 57 3.69 1.22 -12.78
CA GLU A 57 4.06 0.73 -11.44
C GLU A 57 2.92 0.99 -10.44
N VAL A 58 2.59 0.01 -9.60
CA VAL A 58 1.51 0.13 -8.59
C VAL A 58 2.02 -0.17 -7.18
N ARG A 59 1.81 0.76 -6.25
CA ARG A 59 2.20 0.64 -4.84
C ARG A 59 1.02 0.96 -3.92
N LEU A 60 0.61 0.01 -3.08
CA LEU A 60 -0.56 0.12 -2.18
C LEU A 60 -0.16 -0.12 -0.73
N ASP A 61 -0.49 0.79 0.20
CA ASP A 61 -0.34 0.63 1.66
C ASP A 61 -1.33 1.58 2.41
N PRO A 62 -1.28 1.77 3.75
CA PRO A 62 -2.45 1.63 4.67
C PRO A 62 -3.73 2.34 4.17
N MET A 63 -4.95 1.81 4.11
CA MET A 63 -5.51 0.53 4.57
C MET A 63 -6.60 0.10 3.54
N CYS A 64 -6.21 0.00 2.27
CA CYS A 64 -7.09 0.18 1.10
C CYS A 64 -8.25 -0.82 0.90
N SER A 65 -9.32 -0.36 0.23
CA SER A 65 -10.34 -1.24 -0.38
C SER A 65 -10.70 -0.79 -1.80
N ILE A 66 -10.48 -1.66 -2.80
CA ILE A 66 -10.54 -1.34 -4.23
C ILE A 66 -11.65 -2.18 -4.90
N GLY A 67 -12.62 -1.52 -5.53
CA GLY A 67 -13.83 -2.13 -6.11
C GLY A 67 -13.65 -2.75 -7.50
N GLY A 68 -12.52 -2.51 -8.16
CA GLY A 68 -12.19 -3.03 -9.49
C GLY A 68 -11.00 -3.99 -9.51
N ASP A 69 -10.51 -4.25 -10.72
CA ASP A 69 -9.27 -5.00 -10.95
C ASP A 69 -8.05 -4.06 -10.78
N VAL A 70 -6.88 -4.63 -10.46
CA VAL A 70 -5.62 -3.88 -10.31
C VAL A 70 -4.59 -4.45 -11.29
N VAL A 71 -4.03 -3.60 -12.15
CA VAL A 71 -3.08 -3.99 -13.20
C VAL A 71 -1.82 -3.13 -13.13
N SER A 72 -0.66 -3.79 -13.10
CA SER A 72 0.67 -3.16 -13.17
C SER A 72 1.44 -3.74 -14.36
N GLU A 73 1.87 -2.91 -15.32
CA GLU A 73 2.64 -3.34 -16.50
C GLU A 73 4.11 -3.66 -16.18
N GLY A 74 4.64 -3.09 -15.09
CA GLY A 74 5.89 -3.43 -14.46
C GLY A 74 5.66 -3.97 -13.05
N ASP A 75 6.52 -3.58 -12.12
CA ASP A 75 6.56 -4.12 -10.76
C ASP A 75 5.41 -3.59 -9.89
N ALA A 76 5.03 -4.36 -8.87
CA ALA A 76 3.98 -3.98 -7.92
C ALA A 76 4.33 -4.31 -6.47
N VAL A 77 3.97 -3.41 -5.55
CA VAL A 77 4.12 -3.58 -4.10
C VAL A 77 2.76 -3.43 -3.43
N ILE A 78 2.29 -4.49 -2.75
CA ILE A 78 0.91 -4.59 -2.24
C ILE A 78 0.91 -4.88 -0.74
N GLY A 79 0.62 -3.87 0.08
CA GLY A 79 0.69 -3.89 1.54
C GLY A 79 -0.62 -3.56 2.28
N GLU A 80 -0.49 -3.19 3.56
CA GLU A 80 -1.52 -3.27 4.59
C GLU A 80 -2.75 -2.38 4.28
N PHE A 81 -4.02 -2.69 4.58
CA PHE A 81 -4.73 -3.96 4.74
C PHE A 81 -5.60 -4.17 3.48
N VAL A 82 -4.95 -4.23 2.31
CA VAL A 82 -5.62 -4.20 1.00
C VAL A 82 -6.70 -5.28 0.83
N SER A 83 -7.90 -4.84 0.41
CA SER A 83 -8.93 -5.68 -0.20
C SER A 83 -9.12 -5.30 -1.67
N ILE A 84 -8.92 -6.24 -2.59
CA ILE A 84 -9.20 -6.08 -4.02
C ILE A 84 -10.40 -6.95 -4.39
N ASP A 85 -11.45 -6.32 -4.92
CA ASP A 85 -12.68 -7.02 -5.35
C ASP A 85 -12.56 -7.64 -6.75
N GLY A 86 -11.62 -7.13 -7.54
CA GLY A 86 -11.24 -7.68 -8.84
C GLY A 86 -10.15 -8.74 -8.80
N LYS A 87 -9.45 -8.87 -9.93
CA LYS A 87 -8.20 -9.62 -10.10
C LYS A 87 -7.01 -8.67 -9.97
N LEU A 88 -5.91 -9.13 -9.38
CA LEU A 88 -4.60 -8.47 -9.47
C LEU A 88 -3.80 -9.07 -10.63
N THR A 89 -3.27 -8.24 -11.54
CA THR A 89 -2.40 -8.68 -12.64
C THR A 89 -1.12 -7.85 -12.65
N VAL A 90 0.03 -8.51 -12.58
CA VAL A 90 1.35 -7.88 -12.52
C VAL A 90 2.24 -8.50 -13.59
N TYR A 91 2.76 -7.66 -14.49
CA TYR A 91 3.61 -8.12 -15.58
C TYR A 91 5.11 -8.12 -15.22
N GLY A 92 5.52 -7.33 -14.23
CA GLY A 92 6.84 -7.39 -13.58
C GLY A 92 6.84 -8.25 -12.30
N ASP A 93 7.73 -7.90 -11.37
CA ASP A 93 7.89 -8.54 -10.06
C ASP A 93 6.80 -8.06 -9.08
N LEU A 94 6.39 -8.93 -8.15
CA LEU A 94 5.30 -8.68 -7.20
C LEU A 94 5.76 -8.89 -5.76
N GLU A 95 5.82 -7.81 -4.98
CA GLU A 95 5.99 -7.85 -3.54
C GLU A 95 4.62 -7.81 -2.83
N ILE A 96 4.32 -8.83 -2.02
CA ILE A 96 3.08 -8.95 -1.25
C ILE A 96 3.41 -8.87 0.24
N GLY A 97 2.88 -7.83 0.89
CA GLY A 97 2.92 -7.65 2.33
C GLY A 97 1.78 -8.37 3.07
N ARG A 98 1.53 -7.94 4.30
CA ARG A 98 0.58 -8.60 5.20
C ARG A 98 -0.88 -8.28 4.90
N ASN A 99 -1.75 -9.23 5.26
CA ASN A 99 -3.21 -9.08 5.31
C ASN A 99 -3.92 -8.73 3.98
N VAL A 100 -3.26 -8.97 2.84
CA VAL A 100 -3.82 -8.75 1.50
C VAL A 100 -4.91 -9.78 1.18
N ARG A 101 -6.07 -9.33 0.69
CA ARG A 101 -7.16 -10.17 0.18
C ARG A 101 -7.55 -9.79 -1.25
N ILE A 102 -7.67 -10.77 -2.13
CA ILE A 102 -7.97 -10.57 -3.56
C ILE A 102 -9.07 -11.55 -3.96
N LYS A 103 -10.26 -11.05 -4.31
CA LYS A 103 -11.46 -11.89 -4.51
C LYS A 103 -11.39 -12.77 -5.76
N LYS A 104 -10.84 -12.28 -6.88
CA LYS A 104 -10.70 -13.06 -8.13
C LYS A 104 -9.31 -13.67 -8.33
N GLY A 105 -8.49 -13.73 -7.27
CA GLY A 105 -7.11 -14.19 -7.33
C GLY A 105 -6.15 -13.22 -8.03
N PHE A 106 -4.88 -13.64 -8.18
CA PHE A 106 -3.84 -12.82 -8.79
C PHE A 106 -3.04 -13.60 -9.86
N GLU A 107 -2.42 -12.87 -10.77
CA GLU A 107 -1.46 -13.36 -11.75
C GLU A 107 -0.23 -12.44 -11.70
N ALA A 108 0.96 -13.02 -11.54
CA ALA A 108 2.23 -12.31 -11.64
C ALA A 108 3.14 -13.06 -12.63
N ARG A 109 3.90 -12.32 -13.44
CA ARG A 109 4.81 -12.90 -14.45
C ARG A 109 6.28 -12.86 -14.03
N GLY A 110 6.66 -11.90 -13.20
CA GLY A 110 7.96 -11.85 -12.54
C GLY A 110 8.02 -12.68 -11.26
N LEU A 111 9.04 -12.40 -10.44
CA LEU A 111 9.25 -13.01 -9.15
C LEU A 111 8.17 -12.58 -8.14
N ILE A 112 7.66 -13.52 -7.36
CA ILE A 112 6.71 -13.23 -6.26
C ILE A 112 7.47 -13.30 -4.93
N THR A 113 7.54 -12.17 -4.23
CA THR A 113 8.17 -12.04 -2.91
C THR A 113 7.09 -11.79 -1.86
N ILE A 114 7.03 -12.61 -0.80
CA ILE A 114 6.07 -12.45 0.30
C ILE A 114 6.83 -11.97 1.54
N GLN A 115 6.42 -10.84 2.11
CA GLN A 115 7.11 -10.17 3.22
C GLN A 115 6.27 -10.18 4.51
N ASP A 116 6.86 -10.71 5.59
CA ASP A 116 6.26 -10.78 6.92
C ASP A 116 7.17 -10.09 7.97
N PRO A 117 7.18 -8.74 8.06
CA PRO A 117 8.18 -7.99 8.83
C PRO A 117 8.01 -8.14 10.35
N LEU A 118 9.09 -8.38 11.10
CA LEU A 118 9.02 -8.68 12.53
C LEU A 118 8.24 -7.59 13.31
N ASN A 119 7.28 -8.00 14.15
CA ASN A 119 6.29 -7.09 14.72
C ASN A 119 6.91 -6.10 15.72
N ILE A 120 6.78 -4.79 15.43
CA ILE A 120 7.41 -3.72 16.24
C ILE A 120 7.00 -3.75 17.72
N ILE A 121 5.80 -4.24 18.03
CA ILE A 121 5.32 -4.46 19.41
C ILE A 121 6.25 -5.44 20.16
N MET A 122 6.71 -6.52 19.54
CA MET A 122 7.66 -7.47 20.15
C MET A 122 9.02 -6.80 20.38
N PHE A 123 9.49 -5.97 19.44
CA PHE A 123 10.72 -5.20 19.63
C PHE A 123 10.61 -4.24 20.83
N ILE A 124 9.50 -3.51 20.95
CA ILE A 124 9.21 -2.64 22.10
C ILE A 124 9.17 -3.44 23.41
N PHE A 125 8.52 -4.61 23.43
CA PHE A 125 8.52 -5.49 24.61
C PHE A 125 9.93 -5.95 25.01
N ILE A 126 10.75 -6.41 24.06
CA ILE A 126 12.14 -6.82 24.31
C ILE A 126 12.96 -5.65 24.84
N TYR A 127 12.82 -4.46 24.24
CA TYR A 127 13.52 -3.25 24.66
C TYR A 127 13.15 -2.84 26.10
N ILE A 128 11.85 -2.85 26.44
CA ILE A 128 11.37 -2.58 27.81
C ILE A 128 11.91 -3.62 28.80
N LEU A 129 11.92 -4.91 28.44
CA LEU A 129 12.48 -5.98 29.28
C LEU A 129 13.99 -5.80 29.54
N ILE A 130 14.74 -5.28 28.56
CA ILE A 130 16.16 -4.95 28.72
C ILE A 130 16.31 -3.76 29.69
N LEU A 131 15.56 -2.67 29.49
CA LEU A 131 15.60 -1.50 30.39
C LEU A 131 15.23 -1.86 31.84
N LEU A 132 14.20 -2.69 32.04
CA LEU A 132 13.81 -3.19 33.37
C LEU A 132 14.88 -4.06 34.03
N ARG A 133 15.65 -4.84 33.24
CA ARG A 133 16.81 -5.57 33.77
C ARG A 133 17.96 -4.64 34.16
N LEU A 134 18.18 -3.55 33.43
CA LEU A 134 19.26 -2.59 33.69
C LEU A 134 18.98 -1.76 34.95
N GLY A 135 17.78 -1.17 35.09
CA GLY A 135 17.43 -0.39 36.29
C GLY A 135 17.52 -1.21 37.58
N ARG A 136 17.15 -2.50 37.52
CA ARG A 136 17.26 -3.43 38.65
C ARG A 136 18.71 -3.86 38.99
N LEU A 137 19.69 -3.53 38.15
CA LEU A 137 21.12 -3.70 38.47
C LEU A 137 21.66 -2.44 39.17
N GLU A 138 21.18 -1.25 38.81
CA GLU A 138 21.56 0.02 39.45
C GLU A 138 21.10 0.07 40.91
N GLU A 139 19.87 -0.39 41.21
CA GLU A 139 19.37 -0.50 42.60
C GLU A 139 20.23 -1.42 43.48
N VAL A 140 20.71 -2.54 42.92
CA VAL A 140 21.55 -3.52 43.64
C VAL A 140 22.98 -3.01 43.86
N SER A 141 23.47 -2.11 43.00
CA SER A 141 24.81 -1.51 43.15
C SER A 141 24.89 -0.36 44.17
N ASN A 142 23.75 0.10 44.70
CA ASN A 142 23.64 1.18 45.69
C ASN A 142 23.30 0.67 47.12
N LEU A 143 23.51 -0.63 47.37
CA LEU A 143 23.35 -1.32 48.66
C LEU A 143 24.71 -1.84 49.16
#